data_AF-A0A1T5GS14-F1
#
_entry.id   AF-A0A1T5GS14-F1
#
_cell.length_a   1.000
_cell.length_b   1.000
_cell.length_c   1.000
_cell.angle_alpha   90.00
_cell.angle_beta   90.00
_cell.angle_gamma   90.00
#
_symmetry.space_group_name_H-M   'P 1'
#
loop_
_entity.id
_entity.type
_entity.pdbx_description
1 polymer ?
#
loop_
_entity_poly.entity_id
_entity_poly.type
_entity_poly.pdbx_seq_one_letter_code
_entity_poly.pdbx_strand_id
1 'polypeptide(L)'
;MKTIFKKEFTVTHRILHWSLGLPMTVLFISGFLRMQWMGRKPIVAVIEQDAPGIMTKEQTMAIANDILNPMWQWHEYAAYIIVFFFLMRIA
;
A
#
# COMPACT_ATOMS: atom_id res chain seq x y z
N MET A 1 -19.32 45.88 7.27
CA MET A 1 -18.46 44.74 7.63
C MET A 1 -18.17 43.95 6.36
N LYS A 2 -16.95 44.03 5.80
CA LYS A 2 -16.60 43.24 4.60
C LYS A 2 -16.52 41.78 5.03
N THR A 3 -17.51 40.98 4.66
CA THR A 3 -17.45 39.52 4.77
C THR A 3 -16.35 39.05 3.84
N ILE A 4 -15.17 38.78 4.39
CA ILE A 4 -14.10 38.08 3.69
C ILE A 4 -14.63 36.65 3.50
N PHE A 5 -15.21 36.37 2.34
CA PHE A 5 -15.52 35.00 1.94
C PHE A 5 -14.19 34.25 1.85
N LYS A 6 -13.81 33.59 2.94
CA LYS A 6 -12.72 32.64 2.94
C LYS A 6 -13.12 31.57 1.93
N LYS A 7 -12.29 31.36 0.90
CA LYS A 7 -12.56 30.43 -0.20
C LYS A 7 -12.43 29.01 0.35
N GLU A 8 -13.43 28.57 1.11
CA GLU A 8 -13.49 27.26 1.72
C GLU A 8 -13.84 26.25 0.62
N PHE A 9 -13.06 25.17 0.53
CA PHE A 9 -13.37 24.07 -0.38
C PHE A 9 -14.77 23.52 -0.09
N THR A 10 -15.50 23.09 -1.12
CA THR A 10 -16.82 22.46 -0.93
C THR A 10 -16.68 21.17 -0.13
N VAL A 11 -17.78 20.74 0.52
CA VAL A 11 -17.83 19.46 1.23
C VAL A 11 -17.41 18.32 0.31
N THR A 12 -17.91 18.30 -0.94
CA THR A 12 -17.55 17.32 -1.96
C THR A 12 -16.05 17.28 -2.24
N HIS A 13 -15.41 18.45 -2.43
CA HIS A 13 -13.97 18.50 -2.66
C HIS A 13 -13.18 17.93 -1.48
N ARG A 14 -13.60 18.22 -0.24
CA ARG A 14 -12.94 17.67 0.97
C ARG A 14 -13.09 16.16 1.07
N ILE A 15 -14.27 15.63 0.78
CA ILE A 15 -14.51 14.17 0.77
C ILE A 15 -13.59 13.51 -0.25
N LEU A 16 -13.60 13.99 -1.50
CA LEU A 16 -12.75 13.44 -2.56
C LEU A 16 -11.25 13.53 -2.22
N HIS A 17 -10.82 14.62 -1.56
CA HIS A 17 -9.43 14.77 -1.13
C HIS A 17 -9.04 13.71 -0.10
N TRP A 18 -9.85 13.48 0.94
CA TRP A 18 -9.55 12.48 1.97
C TRP A 18 -9.72 11.04 1.47
N SER A 19 -10.65 10.81 0.54
CA SER A 19 -10.79 9.53 -0.17
C SER A 19 -9.57 9.18 -1.03
N LEU A 20 -8.77 10.17 -1.45
CA LEU A 20 -7.46 9.95 -2.07
C LEU A 20 -6.34 9.82 -1.05
N GLY A 21 -6.36 10.66 0.00
CA GLY A 21 -5.30 10.70 1.00
C GLY A 21 -5.12 9.40 1.77
N LEU A 22 -6.22 8.79 2.23
CA LEU A 22 -6.16 7.58 3.05
C LEU A 22 -5.56 6.36 2.30
N PRO A 23 -6.04 6.01 1.09
CA PRO A 23 -5.43 4.91 0.33
C PRO A 23 -3.99 5.22 -0.11
N MET A 24 -3.65 6.50 -0.35
CA MET A 24 -2.28 6.90 -0.68
C MET A 24 -1.30 6.57 0.45
N THR A 25 -1.71 6.80 1.70
CA THR A 25 -0.93 6.38 2.87
C THR A 25 -0.73 4.85 2.90
N VAL A 26 -1.76 4.07 2.58
CA VAL A 26 -1.66 2.61 2.49
C VAL A 26 -0.65 2.18 1.42
N LEU A 27 -0.67 2.80 0.24
CA LEU A 27 0.31 2.51 -0.83
C LEU A 27 1.74 2.83 -0.40
N PHE A 28 1.96 3.97 0.25
CA PHE A 28 3.30 4.32 0.73
C PHE A 28 3.80 3.36 1.80
N ILE A 29 2.96 2.99 2.77
CA ILE A 29 3.32 2.04 3.83
C ILE A 29 3.65 0.68 3.22
N SER A 30 2.76 0.12 2.39
CA SER A 30 2.97 -1.20 1.78
C SER A 30 4.18 -1.22 0.84
N GLY A 31 4.41 -0.15 0.07
CA GLY A 31 5.60 0.02 -0.75
C GLY A 31 6.89 0.06 0.10
N PHE A 32 6.88 0.84 1.18
CA PHE A 32 8.01 0.93 2.10
C PHE A 32 8.32 -0.41 2.77
N LEU A 33 7.30 -1.09 3.31
CA LEU A 33 7.44 -2.41 3.93
C LEU A 33 8.07 -3.40 2.96
N ARG A 34 7.63 -3.42 1.70
CA ARG A 34 8.16 -4.32 0.66
C ARG A 34 9.62 -4.05 0.33
N MET A 35 10.03 -2.79 0.30
CA MET A 35 11.41 -2.42 -0.05
C MET A 35 12.39 -2.68 1.09
N GLN A 36 11.94 -2.64 2.35
CA GLN A 36 12.81 -2.68 3.52
C GLN A 36 12.65 -3.97 4.34
N TRP A 37 11.57 -4.09 5.12
CA TRP A 37 11.43 -5.13 6.14
C TRP A 37 10.82 -6.42 5.60
N MET A 38 9.72 -6.32 4.86
CA MET A 38 8.97 -7.46 4.32
C MET A 38 9.30 -7.65 2.84
N GLY A 39 10.58 -7.58 2.48
CA GLY A 39 11.03 -7.98 1.16
C GLY A 39 11.16 -9.51 1.06
N ARG A 40 11.16 -10.05 -0.16
CA ARG A 40 11.46 -11.49 -0.37
C ARG A 40 12.83 -11.87 0.20
N LYS A 41 13.86 -11.03 0.00
CA LYS A 41 15.23 -11.34 0.44
C LYS A 41 15.35 -11.46 1.96
N PRO A 42 14.88 -10.48 2.77
CA PRO A 42 14.88 -10.62 4.23
C PRO A 42 14.15 -11.87 4.72
N ILE A 43 12.96 -12.17 4.17
CA ILE A 43 12.15 -13.32 4.60
C ILE A 43 12.88 -14.64 4.33
N VAL A 44 13.43 -14.81 3.12
CA VAL A 44 14.19 -16.00 2.75
C VAL A 44 15.44 -16.15 3.62
N ALA A 45 16.17 -15.06 3.87
CA ALA A 45 17.38 -15.09 4.69
C ALA A 45 17.09 -15.54 6.14
N VAL A 46 16.00 -15.08 6.74
CA VAL A 46 15.58 -15.50 8.09
C VAL A 46 15.22 -16.98 8.11
N ILE A 47 14.48 -17.47 7.10
CA ILE A 47 14.11 -18.90 7.03
C ILE A 47 15.36 -19.78 6.86
N GLU A 48 16.29 -19.39 5.99
CA GLU A 48 17.54 -20.13 5.78
C GLU A 48 18.46 -20.13 7.01
N GLN A 49 18.43 -19.05 7.80
CA GLN A 49 19.19 -18.95 9.06
C GLN A 49 18.61 -19.82 10.18
N ASP A 50 17.30 -19.78 10.39
CA ASP A 50 16.65 -20.41 11.55
C ASP A 50 16.26 -21.87 11.30
N ALA A 51 16.14 -22.30 10.04
CA ALA A 51 15.78 -23.67 9.63
C ALA A 51 16.70 -24.20 8.50
N PRO A 52 18.03 -24.26 8.70
CA PRO A 52 18.97 -24.62 7.65
C PRO A 52 18.75 -26.07 7.17
N GLY A 53 18.60 -26.24 5.85
CA GLY A 53 18.49 -27.56 5.21
C GLY A 53 17.14 -28.28 5.38
N ILE A 54 16.15 -27.66 6.05
CA ILE A 54 14.81 -28.25 6.22
C ILE A 54 13.97 -28.13 4.94
N MET A 55 14.13 -27.03 4.20
CA MET A 55 13.36 -26.73 2.99
C MET A 55 14.29 -26.49 1.80
N THR A 56 13.84 -26.89 0.61
CA THR A 56 14.48 -26.49 -0.65
C THR A 56 14.32 -24.99 -0.87
N LYS A 57 15.23 -24.39 -1.63
CA LYS A 57 15.16 -22.96 -1.98
C LYS A 57 13.83 -22.59 -2.65
N GLU A 58 13.27 -23.49 -3.46
CA GLU A 58 11.98 -23.33 -4.13
C GLU A 58 10.82 -23.26 -3.13
N GLN A 59 10.81 -24.15 -2.12
CA GLN A 59 9.81 -24.13 -1.05
C GLN A 59 9.92 -22.85 -0.22
N THR A 60 11.13 -22.42 0.15
CA THR A 60 11.34 -21.17 0.90
C THR A 60 10.86 -19.95 0.11
N MET A 61 11.10 -19.92 -1.21
CA MET A 61 10.61 -18.86 -2.08
C MET A 61 9.08 -18.86 -2.21
N ALA A 62 8.45 -20.04 -2.28
CA ALA A 62 6.99 -20.16 -2.33
C ALA A 62 6.35 -19.58 -1.05
N ILE A 63 6.86 -19.97 0.11
CA ILE A 63 6.40 -19.44 1.41
C ILE A 63 6.56 -17.92 1.48
N ALA A 64 7.72 -17.40 1.07
CA ALA A 64 7.94 -15.95 1.04
C ALA A 64 6.95 -15.23 0.12
N ASN A 65 6.55 -15.84 -0.99
CA ASN A 65 5.53 -15.27 -1.87
C ASN A 65 4.15 -15.29 -1.22
N ASP A 66 3.77 -16.40 -0.57
CA ASP A 66 2.47 -16.54 0.09
C ASP A 66 2.30 -15.54 1.23
N ILE A 67 3.36 -15.28 2.00
CA ILE A 67 3.38 -14.26 3.05
C ILE A 67 3.17 -12.85 2.47
N LEU A 68 3.77 -12.58 1.30
CA LEU A 68 3.70 -11.26 0.67
C LEU A 68 2.45 -11.03 -0.18
N ASN A 69 1.81 -12.11 -0.63
CA ASN A 69 0.61 -12.06 -1.44
C ASN A 69 -0.52 -11.22 -0.84
N PRO A 70 -0.96 -11.40 0.43
CA PRO A 70 -2.03 -10.60 1.00
C PRO A 70 -1.70 -9.09 1.02
N MET A 71 -0.46 -8.73 1.36
CA MET A 71 -0.02 -7.33 1.34
C MET A 71 -0.05 -6.74 -0.09
N TRP A 72 0.32 -7.53 -1.10
CA TRP A 72 0.26 -7.12 -2.50
C TRP A 72 -1.19 -6.91 -2.98
N GLN A 73 -2.11 -7.80 -2.61
CA GLN A 73 -3.54 -7.65 -2.93
C GLN A 73 -4.11 -6.35 -2.34
N TRP A 74 -3.80 -6.05 -1.08
CA TRP A 74 -4.21 -4.78 -0.45
C TRP A 74 -3.58 -3.56 -1.13
N HIS A 75 -2.34 -3.66 -1.61
CA HIS A 75 -1.68 -2.60 -2.39
C HIS A 75 -2.40 -2.37 -3.73
N GLU A 76 -2.73 -3.43 -4.47
CA GLU A 76 -3.46 -3.33 -5.74
C GLU A 76 -4.85 -2.73 -5.55
N TYR A 77 -5.60 -3.17 -4.53
CA TYR A 77 -6.91 -2.61 -4.22
C TYR A 77 -6.84 -1.12 -3.85
N ALA A 78 -5.86 -0.72 -3.04
CA ALA A 78 -5.66 0.68 -2.72
C ALA A 78 -5.35 1.51 -3.98
N ALA A 79 -4.54 0.97 -4.91
CA ALA A 79 -4.22 1.64 -6.17
C ALA A 79 -5.47 1.82 -7.06
N TYR A 80 -6.33 0.80 -7.18
CA TYR A 80 -7.58 0.92 -7.92
C TYR A 80 -8.52 1.97 -7.33
N ILE A 81 -8.65 2.01 -6.00
CA ILE A 81 -9.45 3.03 -5.30
C ILE A 81 -8.93 4.43 -5.62
N ILE A 82 -7.61 4.64 -5.58
CA ILE A 82 -7.00 5.95 -5.89
C ILE A 82 -7.29 6.36 -7.32
N VAL A 83 -7.08 5.47 -8.29
CA VAL A 83 -7.33 5.79 -9.71
C VAL A 83 -8.78 6.19 -9.90
N PHE A 84 -9.73 5.46 -9.31
CA PHE A 84 -11.15 5.78 -9.39
C PHE A 84 -11.47 7.17 -8.81
N PHE A 85 -11.04 7.46 -7.58
CA PHE A 85 -11.25 8.78 -6.96
C PHE A 85 -10.51 9.92 -7.67
N PHE A 86 -9.36 9.63 -8.28
CA PHE A 86 -8.58 10.62 -9.01
C PHE A 86 -9.29 11.04 -10.28
N LEU A 87 -9.85 10.09 -11.04
CA LEU A 87 -10.67 10.36 -12.22
C LEU A 87 -11.92 11.17 -11.86
N MET A 88 -12.65 10.75 -10.80
CA MET A 88 -13.83 11.49 -10.32
C MET A 88 -13.51 12.91 -9.83
N ARG A 89 -12.29 13.16 -9.38
CA ARG A 89 -11.87 14.49 -8.94
C ARG A 89 -11.58 15.44 -10.10
N ILE A 90 -11.17 14.91 -11.26
CA ILE A 90 -10.82 15.69 -12.44
C ILE A 90 -12.05 15.97 -13.31
N ALA A 91 -13.01 15.04 -13.36
CA ALA A 91 -14.30 15.19 -14.04
C ALA A 91 -15.18 16.26 -13.37
#